data_AF-A0A6P0YG67-F1
#
_entry.id   AF-A0A6P0YG67-F1
#
_cell.length_a   1.000
_cell.length_b   1.000
_cell.length_c   1.000
_cell.angle_alpha   90.00
_cell.angle_beta   90.00
_cell.angle_gamma   90.00
#
_symmetry.space_group_name_H-M   'P 1'
#
loop_
_entity.id
_entity.type
_entity.pdbx_description
1 polymer ?
#
loop_
_entity_poly.entity_id
_entity_poly.type
_entity_poly.pdbx_seq_one_letter_code
_entity_poly.pdbx_strand_id
1 'polypeptide(L)' 'MKVILRNNAAGNLEVYVAKKDLEEEVVSQKIDGDIKVLTLTNGWELSI' A
#
# COMPACT_ATOMS: atom_id res chain seq x y z
N MET A 1 11.46 0.57 -7.89
CA MET A 1 10.99 1.39 -6.74
C MET A 1 10.91 0.45 -5.55
N LYS A 2 11.49 0.76 -4.38
CA LYS A 2 11.33 -0.11 -3.21
C LYS A 2 10.03 0.26 -2.49
N VAL A 3 9.16 -0.74 -2.30
CA VAL A 3 7.94 -0.62 -1.53
C VAL A 3 7.97 -1.66 -0.42
N ILE A 4 7.58 -1.27 0.78
CA ILE A 4 7.53 -2.14 1.94
C ILE A 4 6.09 -2.19 2.42
N LEU A 5 5.57 -3.40 2.59
CA LEU A 5 4.26 -3.67 3.17
C LEU A 5 4.47 -4.15 4.60
N ARG A 6 3.78 -3.55 5.55
CA ARG A 6 3.83 -3.97 6.96
C ARG A 6 2.45 -3.82 7.60
N ASN A 7 2.18 -4.59 8.64
CA ASN A 7 1.04 -4.31 9.52
C ASN A 7 1.47 -3.36 10.63
N ASN A 8 0.65 -2.36 10.92
CA ASN A 8 0.88 -1.47 12.05
C ASN A 8 0.41 -2.11 13.37
N ALA A 9 0.61 -1.41 14.49
CA ALA A 9 0.23 -1.90 15.81
C ALA A 9 -1.28 -2.13 15.97
N ALA A 10 -2.11 -1.48 15.14
CA ALA A 10 -3.56 -1.68 15.09
C ALA A 10 -3.98 -2.86 14.21
N GLY A 11 -3.04 -3.50 13.51
CA GLY A 11 -3.30 -4.60 12.58
C GLY A 11 -3.62 -4.15 11.14
N ASN A 12 -3.69 -2.85 10.88
CA ASN A 12 -3.96 -2.32 9.54
C ASN A 12 -2.72 -2.46 8.64
N LEU A 13 -2.95 -2.63 7.34
CA LEU A 13 -1.88 -2.74 6.35
C LEU A 13 -1.38 -1.34 5.99
N GLU A 14 -0.09 -1.10 6.13
CA GLU A 14 0.60 0.13 5.74
C GLU A 14 1.58 -0.15 4.60
N VAL A 15 1.73 0.85 3.74
CA VAL A 15 2.66 0.86 2.61
C VAL A 15 3.66 1.98 2.80
N TYR A 16 4.95 1.64 2.76
CA TYR A 16 6.04 2.60 2.71
C TYR A 16 6.71 2.59 1.33
N VAL A 17 6.70 3.74 0.65
CA VAL A 17 7.31 3.97 -0.67
C VAL A 17 8.61 4.76 -0.51
N ALA A 18 9.74 4.06 -0.42
CA ALA A 18 11.04 4.64 -0.08
C ALA A 18 11.50 5.77 -1.03
N LYS A 19 11.18 5.68 -2.33
CA LYS A 19 11.60 6.72 -3.30
C LYS A 19 10.90 8.06 -3.05
N LYS A 20 9.73 8.05 -2.41
CA LYS A 20 8.91 9.23 -2.17
C LYS A 20 8.81 9.60 -0.69
N ASP A 21 9.48 8.83 0.17
CA ASP A 21 9.38 8.91 1.62
C ASP A 21 7.93 9.01 2.10
N LEU A 22 7.08 8.15 1.51
CA LEU A 22 5.64 8.16 1.72
C LEU A 22 5.24 6.92 2.52
N GLU A 23 4.54 7.13 3.64
CA GLU A 23 3.98 6.06 4.46
C GLU A 23 2.48 6.29 4.62
N GLU A 24 1.68 5.34 4.16
CA GLU A 24 0.21 5.48 4.14
C GLU A 24 -0.47 4.15 4.46
N GLU A 25 -1.65 4.25 5.06
CA GLU A 25 -2.49 3.08 5.33
C GLU A 25 -3.24 2.66 4.05
N VAL A 26 -3.41 1.35 3.88
CA VAL A 26 -4.16 0.77 2.77
C VAL A 26 -5.64 0.72 3.16
N VAL A 27 -6.45 1.51 2.46
CA VAL A 27 -7.90 1.58 2.67
C VAL A 27 -8.68 0.61 1.79
N SER A 28 -8.09 0.14 0.68
CA SER A 28 -8.72 -0.82 -0.21
C SER A 28 -7.70 -1.74 -0.87
N GLN A 29 -8.11 -2.97 -1.15
CA GLN A 29 -7.30 -3.98 -1.83
C GLN A 29 -8.16 -4.64 -2.89
N LYS A 30 -7.70 -4.58 -4.15
CA LYS A 30 -8.34 -5.26 -5.28
C LYS A 30 -7.36 -6.24 -5.89
N ILE A 31 -7.83 -7.43 -6.21
CA ILE A 31 -7.08 -8.40 -7.00
C ILE A 31 -7.68 -8.37 -8.41
N ASP A 32 -6.83 -8.14 -9.41
CA ASP A 32 -7.20 -8.12 -10.82
C ASP A 32 -6.30 -9.09 -11.58
N GLY A 33 -6.77 -10.33 -11.71
CA GLY A 33 -5.96 -11.45 -12.19
C GLY A 33 -4.78 -11.73 -11.25
N ASP A 34 -3.57 -11.60 -11.77
CA ASP A 34 -2.32 -11.80 -11.03
C ASP A 34 -1.78 -10.52 -10.37
N ILE A 35 -2.46 -9.38 -10.55
CA ILE A 35 -2.02 -8.09 -10.01
C ILE A 35 -2.83 -7.75 -8.77
N LYS A 36 -2.16 -7.29 -7.71
CA LYS A 36 -2.82 -6.75 -6.53
C LYS A 36 -2.70 -5.23 -6.53
N VAL A 37 -3.83 -4.53 -6.58
CA VAL A 37 -3.92 -3.08 -6.49
C VAL A 37 -4.29 -2.68 -5.06
N LEU A 38 -3.47 -1.83 -4.45
CA LEU A 38 -3.67 -1.28 -3.12
C LEU A 38 -4.01 0.19 -3.22
N THR A 39 -5.13 0.62 -2.65
CA THR A 39 -5.50 2.03 -2.55
C THR A 39 -5.09 2.56 -1.19
N LEU A 40 -4.34 3.65 -1.18
CA LEU A 40 -3.83 4.34 0.01
C LEU A 40 -4.79 5.42 0.50
N THR A 41 -4.67 5.81 1.78
CA THR A 41 -5.45 6.88 2.42
C THR A 41 -5.39 8.22 1.68
N ASN A 42 -4.27 8.52 1.04
CA ASN A 42 -4.07 9.73 0.23
C ASN A 42 -4.64 9.65 -1.19
N GLY A 43 -5.36 8.57 -1.54
CA GLY A 43 -5.97 8.35 -2.84
C GLY A 43 -5.04 7.77 -3.91
N TRP A 44 -3.81 7.39 -3.55
CA TRP A 44 -2.91 6.75 -4.50
C TRP A 44 -3.22 5.27 -4.65
N GLU A 45 -2.94 4.75 -5.85
CA GLU A 45 -3.04 3.33 -6.14
C GLU A 45 -1.65 2.76 -6.41
N LEU A 46 -1.39 1.59 -5.81
CA LEU A 46 -0.15 0.86 -5.97
C LEU A 46 -0.45 -0.54 -6.50
N SER A 47 0.03 -0.85 -7.70
CA SER A 47 -0.02 -2.20 -8.27
C SER A 47 1.26 -2.96 -7.91
N ILE A 48 1.09 -4.14 -7.32
CA ILE A 48 2.15 -5.09 -6.98
C ILE A 48 1.87 -6.47 -7.56
#